data_AF-A0A3L7TYC0-F1
#
_entry.id   AF-A0A3L7TYC0-F1
#
_cell.length_a   1.000
_cell.length_b   1.000
_cell.length_c   1.000
_cell.angle_alpha   90.00
_cell.angle_beta   90.00
_cell.angle_gamma   90.00
#
_symmetry.space_group_name_H-M   'P 1'
#
loop_
_entity.id
_entity.type
_entity.pdbx_description
1 polymer ?
#
loop_
_entity_poly.entity_id
_entity_poly.type
_entity_poly.pdbx_seq_one_letter_code
_entity_poly.pdbx_strand_id
1 'polypeptide(L)'
;MFSSIRLIKALGFIALVIPMFAFAQPMPLEDVLKERSASADIFNKTMRGEVPFDAKNPAHMKAVDVNAKFFVYRVTRPEIQAEPGKMDSIFKEFEGVLRQLKTKADNPFNSSFLEKILEKTKEIIPNTSISARINAVRMQAMCPAEIANCDLAGQKSLPDQFMESFVAVLQKSPDDGMKLYALKGIRDTYKVIRPMAVVKKASSRVTLSPAVEVKVAETLAQFIETPTVYPEGTAPEIVEGYRVLRREALKALAQSRSPISGQKGKTAFILAKFANGSDIKPEPRLDERAEAAIGLLNLRLQDPDASEYNMEAALYQFSSFLIDYFQRFNSRNDSDIEKLFPWKFYAARITDAIDELNKEVKNVPYLVEMVQKIGLGLSDMEKLDKAAIPQLNTFVQTKPPTSLLIFKKIPGTEVKLHGN
;
A
#
# COMPACT_ATOMS: atom_id res chain seq x y z
N MET A 1 -14.70 15.34 73.17
CA MET A 1 -15.69 16.31 72.64
C MET A 1 -14.93 17.50 72.08
N PHE A 2 -15.22 17.83 70.81
CA PHE A 2 -15.16 19.14 70.16
C PHE A 2 -13.93 20.05 70.39
N SER A 3 -13.09 20.27 69.37
CA SER A 3 -13.19 21.38 68.37
C SER A 3 -12.21 22.50 68.79
N SER A 4 -11.48 23.27 67.99
CA SER A 4 -11.46 23.62 66.57
C SER A 4 -10.13 24.36 66.26
N ILE A 5 -9.85 24.62 64.97
CA ILE A 5 -9.10 25.76 64.40
C ILE A 5 -7.55 25.74 64.45
N ARG A 6 -6.95 25.60 63.25
CA ARG A 6 -5.92 26.49 62.64
C ARG A 6 -5.66 25.98 61.20
N LEU A 7 -6.41 26.44 60.20
CA LEU A 7 -6.17 27.64 59.38
C LEU A 7 -4.79 27.67 58.68
N ILE A 8 -4.73 27.00 57.53
CA ILE A 8 -4.22 27.47 56.23
C ILE A 8 -3.06 28.49 56.27
N LYS A 9 -1.85 28.01 55.98
CA LYS A 9 -0.86 28.75 55.19
C LYS A 9 -0.55 27.94 53.93
N ALA A 10 -1.32 28.25 52.88
CA ALA A 10 -0.96 27.99 51.50
C ALA A 10 0.23 28.89 51.13
N LEU A 11 1.30 28.31 50.59
CA LEU A 11 2.22 28.88 49.59
C LEU A 11 3.50 28.03 49.57
N GLY A 12 3.67 27.21 48.54
CA GLY A 12 4.95 26.56 48.25
C GLY A 12 4.78 25.28 47.48
N PHE A 13 5.02 25.35 46.17
CA PHE A 13 5.24 24.22 45.25
C PHE A 13 4.00 23.37 44.88
N ILE A 14 3.06 24.00 44.17
CA ILE A 14 2.49 23.32 43.00
C ILE A 14 3.52 23.52 41.88
N ALA A 15 4.40 22.54 41.69
CA ALA A 15 5.09 22.38 40.42
C ALA A 15 4.00 22.05 39.39
N LEU A 16 3.51 23.09 38.74
CA LEU A 16 2.71 23.01 37.53
C LEU A 16 3.57 22.26 36.51
N VAL A 17 3.38 20.94 36.43
CA VAL A 17 3.76 20.15 35.26
C VAL A 17 2.81 20.62 34.15
N ILE A 18 3.14 21.78 33.58
CA ILE A 18 2.69 22.12 32.23
C ILE A 18 3.31 21.01 31.39
N PRO A 19 2.52 20.14 30.73
CA PRO A 19 3.08 19.35 29.66
C PRO A 19 3.64 20.40 28.71
N MET A 20 4.97 20.49 28.61
CA MET A 20 5.58 21.13 27.46
C MET A 20 5.02 20.36 26.27
N PHE A 21 3.92 20.85 25.70
CA PHE A 21 3.58 20.58 24.32
C PHE A 21 4.87 20.91 23.60
N ALA A 22 5.59 19.87 23.18
CA ALA A 22 6.68 20.04 22.25
C ALA A 22 6.03 20.67 21.03
N PHE A 23 6.05 22.01 20.97
CA PHE A 23 5.47 22.75 19.87
C PHE A 23 6.06 22.14 18.61
N ALA A 24 5.18 21.70 17.71
CA ALA A 24 5.58 21.23 16.38
C ALA A 24 6.61 22.24 15.86
N GLN A 25 7.84 21.83 15.56
CA GLN A 25 8.80 22.79 15.01
C GLN A 25 8.38 23.04 13.56
N PRO A 26 7.77 24.21 13.25
CA PRO A 26 7.41 24.50 11.88
C PRO A 26 8.70 24.67 11.10
N MET A 27 8.73 24.16 9.87
CA MET A 27 9.83 24.47 8.97
C MET A 27 9.77 25.94 8.55
N PRO A 28 10.92 26.59 8.29
CA PRO A 28 10.96 28.00 7.89
C PRO A 28 10.26 28.18 6.53
N LEU A 29 9.19 28.96 6.48
CA LEU A 29 8.35 29.12 5.29
C LEU A 29 8.40 30.55 4.73
N GLU A 30 8.71 31.53 5.56
CA GLU A 30 8.68 32.95 5.22
C GLU A 30 9.70 33.27 4.12
N ASP A 31 10.93 32.76 4.25
CA ASP A 31 11.95 32.87 3.21
C ASP A 31 11.57 32.07 1.96
N VAL A 32 10.99 30.88 2.12
CA VAL A 32 10.52 30.04 1.00
C VAL A 32 9.45 30.75 0.19
N LEU A 33 8.52 31.48 0.83
CA LEU A 33 7.48 32.25 0.13
C LEU A 33 8.09 33.39 -0.69
N LYS A 34 9.05 34.13 -0.11
CA LYS A 34 9.77 35.20 -0.81
C LYS A 34 10.54 34.67 -2.00
N GLU A 35 11.29 33.59 -1.81
CA GLU A 35 12.06 32.95 -2.89
C GLU A 35 11.15 32.37 -3.97
N ARG A 36 10.01 31.79 -3.58
CA ARG A 36 9.05 31.20 -4.52
C ARG A 36 8.47 32.27 -5.44
N SER A 37 8.14 33.44 -4.90
CA SER A 37 7.68 34.56 -5.72
C SER A 37 8.71 34.96 -6.77
N ALA A 38 10.00 34.92 -6.43
CA ALA A 38 11.08 35.26 -7.35
C ALA A 38 11.35 34.16 -8.41
N SER A 39 11.07 32.89 -8.10
CA SER A 39 11.31 31.76 -8.99
C SER A 39 10.05 31.20 -9.68
N ALA A 40 8.87 31.79 -9.45
CA ALA A 40 7.59 31.27 -9.92
C ALA A 40 7.50 31.18 -11.45
N ASP A 41 7.97 32.21 -12.15
CA ASP A 41 7.96 32.26 -13.61
C ASP A 41 8.81 31.14 -14.22
N ILE A 42 10.03 30.94 -13.69
CA ILE A 42 10.93 29.84 -14.11
C ILE A 42 10.26 28.48 -13.87
N PHE A 43 9.70 28.27 -12.67
CA PHE A 43 9.03 27.00 -12.34
C PHE A 43 7.84 26.72 -13.27
N ASN A 44 6.96 27.69 -13.48
CA ASN A 44 5.77 27.52 -14.31
C ASN A 44 6.12 27.32 -15.80
N LYS A 45 7.10 28.05 -16.32
CA LYS A 45 7.57 27.89 -17.71
C LYS A 45 8.24 26.54 -17.94
N THR A 46 9.07 26.08 -17.00
CA THR A 46 9.74 24.77 -17.09
C THR A 46 8.75 23.61 -16.93
N MET A 47 7.82 23.69 -15.98
CA MET A 47 6.75 22.71 -15.79
C MET A 47 5.83 22.61 -17.01
N ARG A 48 5.44 23.75 -17.61
CA ARG A 48 4.64 23.77 -18.86
C ARG A 48 5.46 23.39 -20.10
N GLY A 49 6.78 23.18 -19.95
CA GLY A 49 7.71 22.91 -21.04
C GLY A 49 7.76 24.02 -22.08
N GLU A 50 7.53 25.26 -21.67
CA GLU A 50 7.76 26.48 -22.46
C GLU A 50 9.26 26.82 -22.51
N VAL A 51 9.99 26.41 -21.48
CA VAL A 51 11.45 26.51 -21.38
C VAL A 51 12.03 25.12 -21.08
N PRO A 52 13.07 24.66 -21.81
CA PRO A 52 13.76 23.41 -21.50
C PRO A 52 14.36 23.45 -20.09
N PHE A 53 14.09 22.42 -19.30
CA PHE A 53 14.73 22.27 -18.00
C PHE A 53 16.18 21.83 -18.14
N ASP A 54 17.03 22.33 -17.24
CA ASP A 54 18.46 22.01 -17.19
C ASP A 54 18.87 21.88 -15.73
N ALA A 55 19.22 20.65 -15.31
CA ALA A 55 19.64 20.35 -13.95
C ALA A 55 20.98 21.00 -13.58
N LYS A 56 21.79 21.44 -14.56
CA LYS A 56 23.04 22.17 -14.33
C LYS A 56 22.82 23.67 -14.14
N ASN A 57 21.63 24.18 -14.49
CA ASN A 57 21.28 25.58 -14.30
C ASN A 57 20.84 25.83 -12.84
N PRO A 58 21.58 26.63 -12.05
CA PRO A 58 21.24 26.88 -10.64
C PRO A 58 19.88 27.53 -10.44
N ALA A 59 19.40 28.36 -11.39
CA ALA A 59 18.10 29.01 -11.29
C ALA A 59 16.95 28.01 -11.48
N HIS A 60 17.11 27.04 -12.39
CA HIS A 60 16.15 25.95 -12.59
C HIS A 60 16.08 25.06 -11.34
N MET A 61 17.23 24.62 -10.83
CA MET A 61 17.28 23.79 -9.62
C MET A 61 16.75 24.52 -8.38
N LYS A 62 17.05 25.82 -8.24
CA LYS A 62 16.47 26.65 -7.16
C LYS A 62 14.95 26.72 -7.28
N ALA A 63 14.41 26.94 -8.47
CA ALA A 63 12.97 27.00 -8.69
C ALA A 63 12.26 25.69 -8.29
N VAL A 64 12.87 24.55 -8.60
CA VAL A 64 12.39 23.22 -8.20
C VAL A 64 12.46 23.03 -6.68
N ASP A 65 13.62 23.29 -6.06
CA ASP A 65 13.83 23.12 -4.61
C ASP A 65 12.87 24.00 -3.79
N VAL A 66 12.73 25.27 -4.16
CA VAL A 66 11.85 26.22 -3.47
C VAL A 66 10.38 25.83 -3.57
N ASN A 67 9.93 25.33 -4.72
CA ASN A 67 8.55 24.85 -4.85
C ASN A 67 8.33 23.53 -4.08
N ALA A 68 9.31 22.62 -4.05
CA ALA A 68 9.23 21.43 -3.22
C ALA A 68 9.13 21.79 -1.73
N LYS A 69 9.97 22.71 -1.24
CA LYS A 69 9.88 23.25 0.13
C LYS A 69 8.51 23.89 0.39
N PHE A 70 7.99 24.69 -0.53
CA PHE A 70 6.69 25.34 -0.37
C PHE A 70 5.56 24.33 -0.10
N PHE A 71 5.49 23.23 -0.85
CA PHE A 71 4.47 22.21 -0.61
C PHE A 71 4.73 21.44 0.69
N VAL A 72 5.96 20.96 0.87
CA VAL A 72 6.28 20.06 1.98
C VAL A 72 6.26 20.77 3.33
N TYR A 73 6.83 21.97 3.44
CA TYR A 73 6.95 22.67 4.73
C TYR A 73 5.60 23.14 5.26
N ARG A 74 4.63 23.42 4.38
CA ARG A 74 3.25 23.77 4.78
C ARG A 74 2.57 22.67 5.59
N VAL A 75 2.96 21.40 5.44
CA VAL A 75 2.38 20.31 6.24
C VAL A 75 2.76 20.38 7.72
N THR A 76 3.76 21.20 8.08
CA THR A 76 4.24 21.39 9.45
C THR A 76 3.56 22.55 10.18
N ARG A 77 2.78 23.39 9.48
CA ARG A 77 2.23 24.63 10.03
C ARG A 77 1.06 24.36 10.97
N PRO A 78 1.14 24.75 12.26
CA PRO A 78 0.06 24.53 13.23
C PRO A 78 -1.27 25.12 12.78
N GLU A 79 -1.27 26.30 12.16
CA GLU A 79 -2.46 26.99 11.66
C GLU A 79 -3.13 26.27 10.48
N ILE A 80 -2.37 25.47 9.72
CA ILE A 80 -2.92 24.63 8.64
C ILE A 80 -3.44 23.30 9.22
N GLN A 81 -2.78 22.76 10.24
CA GLN A 81 -3.18 21.52 10.90
C GLN A 81 -4.42 21.68 11.77
N ALA A 82 -4.61 22.85 12.40
CA ALA A 82 -5.70 23.11 13.34
C ALA A 82 -7.05 23.36 12.64
N GLU A 83 -7.04 23.85 11.40
CA GLU A 83 -8.27 24.24 10.72
C GLU A 83 -8.79 23.13 9.79
N PRO A 84 -10.03 22.64 10.00
CA PRO A 84 -10.64 21.64 9.12
C PRO A 84 -10.61 22.07 7.64
N GLY A 85 -10.20 21.15 6.77
CA GLY A 85 -10.17 21.38 5.32
C GLY A 85 -8.91 22.06 4.79
N LYS A 86 -8.16 22.84 5.58
CA LYS A 86 -6.93 23.52 5.09
C LYS A 86 -5.87 22.53 4.62
N MET A 87 -5.64 21.45 5.37
CA MET A 87 -4.69 20.40 4.96
C MET A 87 -5.12 19.70 3.67
N ASP A 88 -6.43 19.48 3.46
CA ASP A 88 -6.96 18.92 2.22
C ASP A 88 -6.73 19.86 1.02
N SER A 89 -6.88 21.17 1.21
CA SER A 89 -6.53 22.16 0.19
C SER A 89 -5.05 22.09 -0.22
N ILE A 90 -4.12 21.85 0.73
CA ILE A 90 -2.70 21.65 0.41
C ILE A 90 -2.51 20.43 -0.50
N PHE A 91 -3.15 19.31 -0.16
CA PHE A 91 -3.04 18.09 -0.97
C PHE A 91 -3.67 18.26 -2.35
N LYS A 92 -4.81 18.95 -2.47
CA LYS A 92 -5.43 19.27 -3.77
C LYS A 92 -4.56 20.18 -4.62
N GLU A 93 -3.93 21.19 -4.03
CA GLU A 93 -2.99 22.07 -4.72
C GLU A 93 -1.77 21.27 -5.23
N PHE A 94 -1.21 20.42 -4.39
CA PHE A 94 -0.10 19.54 -4.76
C PHE A 94 -0.48 18.53 -5.85
N GLU A 95 -1.67 17.91 -5.74
CA GLU A 95 -2.20 17.03 -6.78
C GLU A 95 -2.38 17.77 -8.11
N GLY A 96 -2.80 19.03 -8.08
CA GLY A 96 -2.88 19.89 -9.26
C GLY A 96 -1.53 20.09 -9.96
N VAL A 97 -0.43 20.17 -9.21
CA VAL A 97 0.93 20.20 -9.76
C VAL A 97 1.33 18.83 -10.31
N LEU A 98 1.11 17.75 -9.57
CA LEU A 98 1.40 16.38 -10.03
C LEU A 98 0.69 16.05 -11.34
N ARG A 99 -0.58 16.45 -11.50
CA ARG A 99 -1.34 16.26 -12.74
C ARG A 99 -0.73 17.02 -13.93
N GLN A 100 -0.08 18.16 -13.71
CA GLN A 100 0.58 18.91 -14.79
C GLN A 100 1.83 18.19 -15.30
N LEU A 101 2.51 17.41 -14.46
CA LEU A 101 3.65 16.57 -14.86
C LEU A 101 3.28 15.55 -15.96
N LYS A 102 2.00 15.15 -16.04
CA LYS A 102 1.46 14.20 -17.05
C LYS A 102 1.44 14.75 -18.47
N THR A 103 1.40 16.07 -18.62
CA THR A 103 1.11 16.69 -19.92
C THR A 103 2.29 16.69 -20.89
N LYS A 104 3.51 16.42 -20.39
CA LYS A 104 4.75 16.28 -21.17
C LYS A 104 5.63 15.17 -20.59
N ALA A 105 5.42 13.94 -21.06
CA ALA A 105 6.27 12.80 -20.72
C ALA A 105 7.74 13.08 -21.06
N ASP A 106 8.66 12.47 -20.33
CA ASP A 106 10.12 12.56 -20.53
C ASP A 106 10.73 13.96 -20.32
N ASN A 107 10.14 14.78 -19.45
CA ASN A 107 10.74 16.04 -19.02
C ASN A 107 11.67 15.81 -17.81
N PRO A 108 12.99 16.10 -17.88
CA PRO A 108 13.91 15.94 -16.74
C PRO A 108 13.51 16.78 -15.51
N PHE A 109 12.70 17.83 -15.70
CA PHE A 109 12.04 18.57 -14.63
C PHE A 109 11.24 17.64 -13.69
N ASN A 110 10.48 16.68 -14.25
CA ASN A 110 9.61 15.79 -13.48
C ASN A 110 10.44 14.98 -12.47
N SER A 111 11.52 14.35 -12.94
CA SER A 111 12.42 13.57 -12.10
C SER A 111 13.05 14.43 -11.00
N SER A 112 13.58 15.61 -11.34
CA SER A 112 14.17 16.53 -10.36
C SER A 112 13.16 17.06 -9.33
N PHE A 113 11.92 17.34 -9.75
CA PHE A 113 10.88 17.80 -8.83
C PHE A 113 10.44 16.70 -7.86
N LEU A 114 10.20 15.48 -8.34
CA LEU A 114 9.84 14.35 -7.48
C LEU A 114 10.98 13.98 -6.51
N GLU A 115 12.23 14.03 -6.97
CA GLU A 115 13.41 13.83 -6.12
C GLU A 115 13.47 14.88 -5.00
N LYS A 116 13.23 16.16 -5.32
CA LYS A 116 13.19 17.22 -4.29
C LYS A 116 12.01 17.08 -3.34
N ILE A 117 10.83 16.64 -3.78
CA ILE A 117 9.73 16.31 -2.87
C ILE A 117 10.15 15.19 -1.91
N LEU A 118 10.79 14.13 -2.41
CA LEU A 118 11.30 13.03 -1.59
C LEU A 118 12.35 13.52 -0.58
N GLU A 119 13.30 14.35 -1.00
CA GLU A 119 14.31 14.95 -0.14
C GLU A 119 13.65 15.78 0.98
N LYS A 120 12.72 16.68 0.65
CA LYS A 120 12.10 17.56 1.64
C LYS A 120 11.16 16.82 2.57
N THR A 121 10.45 15.80 2.11
CA THR A 121 9.61 14.98 3.00
C THR A 121 10.45 14.22 4.03
N LYS A 122 11.66 13.76 3.67
CA LYS A 122 12.62 13.15 4.61
C LYS A 122 13.08 14.13 5.70
N GLU A 123 13.15 15.43 5.44
CA GLU A 123 13.42 16.45 6.47
C GLU A 123 12.30 16.55 7.52
N ILE A 124 11.05 16.21 7.14
CA ILE A 124 9.87 16.29 8.04
C ILE A 124 9.63 14.99 8.81
N ILE A 125 10.06 13.84 8.28
CA ILE A 125 9.89 12.53 8.93
C ILE A 125 10.40 12.50 10.40
N PRO A 126 11.50 13.17 10.79
CA PRO A 126 11.92 13.23 12.19
C PRO A 126 11.23 14.32 13.04
N ASN A 127 10.25 15.07 12.50
CA ASN A 127 9.59 16.17 13.19
C ASN A 127 8.84 15.69 14.45
N THR A 128 8.74 16.53 15.48
CA THR A 128 8.05 16.22 16.74
C THR A 128 6.54 16.04 16.57
N SER A 129 5.92 16.71 15.58
CA SER A 129 4.49 16.60 15.29
C SER A 129 4.15 15.33 14.50
N ILE A 130 3.36 14.44 15.11
CA ILE A 130 2.82 13.23 14.46
C ILE A 130 2.07 13.59 13.18
N SER A 131 1.22 14.63 13.23
CA SER A 131 0.46 15.10 12.08
C SER A 131 1.37 15.56 10.93
N ALA A 132 2.46 16.28 11.24
CA ALA A 132 3.43 16.69 10.24
C ALA A 132 4.11 15.48 9.58
N ARG A 133 4.55 14.50 10.39
CA ARG A 133 5.19 13.28 9.88
C ARG A 133 4.25 12.47 8.98
N ILE A 134 3.01 12.24 9.41
CA ILE A 134 1.99 11.51 8.63
C ILE A 134 1.74 12.23 7.30
N ASN A 135 1.55 13.55 7.33
CA ASN A 135 1.25 14.32 6.12
C ASN A 135 2.43 14.38 5.15
N ALA A 136 3.67 14.39 5.64
CA ALA A 136 4.85 14.27 4.79
C ALA A 136 4.90 12.92 4.05
N VAL A 137 4.66 11.80 4.75
CA VAL A 137 4.62 10.48 4.11
C VAL A 137 3.42 10.36 3.16
N ARG A 138 2.28 10.98 3.49
CA ARG A 138 1.12 11.07 2.58
C ARG A 138 1.49 11.80 1.29
N MET A 139 2.16 12.94 1.38
CA MET A 139 2.61 13.71 0.21
C MET A 139 3.59 12.89 -0.64
N GLN A 140 4.53 12.21 0.00
CA GLN A 140 5.46 11.29 -0.66
C GLN A 140 4.71 10.16 -1.39
N ALA A 141 3.66 9.60 -0.79
CA ALA A 141 2.84 8.53 -1.37
C ALA A 141 1.92 8.97 -2.52
N MET A 142 1.81 10.28 -2.80
CA MET A 142 1.07 10.80 -3.97
C MET A 142 1.94 10.83 -5.23
N CYS A 143 3.27 10.88 -5.08
CA CYS A 143 4.22 10.95 -6.19
C CYS A 143 4.33 9.70 -7.08
N PRO A 144 4.17 8.45 -6.60
CA PRO A 144 4.50 7.26 -7.38
C PRO A 144 3.78 7.13 -8.72
N ALA A 145 2.52 7.59 -8.81
CA ALA A 145 1.76 7.58 -10.07
C ALA A 145 2.45 8.37 -11.19
N GLU A 146 3.24 9.39 -10.84
CA GLU A 146 3.90 10.28 -11.79
C GLU A 146 5.29 9.79 -12.22
N ILE A 147 5.82 8.74 -11.57
CA ILE A 147 7.11 8.13 -11.95
C ILE A 147 7.07 7.62 -13.41
N ALA A 148 5.91 7.18 -13.91
CA ALA A 148 5.74 6.79 -15.31
C ALA A 148 6.01 7.91 -16.32
N ASN A 149 5.96 9.17 -15.88
CA ASN A 149 6.11 10.36 -16.72
C ASN A 149 7.50 11.00 -16.58
N CYS A 150 8.42 10.34 -15.87
CA CYS A 150 9.79 10.79 -15.67
C CYS A 150 10.71 10.26 -16.76
N ASP A 151 11.63 11.10 -17.26
CA ASP A 151 12.79 10.61 -17.99
C ASP A 151 13.74 9.94 -16.99
N LEU A 152 13.86 8.62 -17.10
CA LEU A 152 14.74 7.81 -16.25
C LEU A 152 15.98 7.34 -17.00
N ALA A 153 16.21 7.78 -18.25
CA ALA A 153 17.41 7.44 -19.00
C ALA A 153 18.66 7.92 -18.23
N GLY A 154 19.48 6.96 -17.78
CA GLY A 154 20.68 7.24 -16.98
C GLY A 154 20.43 7.48 -15.49
N GLN A 155 19.18 7.59 -15.03
CA GLN A 155 18.83 7.67 -13.60
C GLN A 155 18.51 6.27 -13.05
N LYS A 156 19.54 5.53 -12.64
CA LYS A 156 19.32 4.47 -11.64
C LYS A 156 18.88 5.16 -10.36
N SER A 157 17.60 5.04 -9.99
CA SER A 157 17.12 4.85 -8.61
C SER A 157 15.89 5.66 -8.20
N LEU A 158 15.25 6.54 -8.98
CA LEU A 158 14.10 7.29 -8.41
C LEU A 158 13.00 6.38 -7.80
N PRO A 159 12.54 5.31 -8.49
CA PRO A 159 11.66 4.32 -7.88
C PRO A 159 12.28 3.62 -6.66
N ASP A 160 13.57 3.26 -6.74
CA ASP A 160 14.32 2.65 -5.64
C ASP A 160 14.35 3.56 -4.41
N GLN A 161 14.64 4.86 -4.56
CA GLN A 161 14.72 5.85 -3.49
C GLN A 161 13.36 6.02 -2.79
N PHE A 162 12.26 6.04 -3.55
CA PHE A 162 10.91 6.05 -2.98
C PHE A 162 10.66 4.76 -2.19
N MET A 163 10.94 3.59 -2.78
CA MET A 163 10.76 2.30 -2.11
C MET A 163 11.59 2.19 -0.84
N GLU A 164 12.87 2.56 -0.87
CA GLU A 164 13.77 2.54 0.29
C GLU A 164 13.30 3.48 1.39
N SER A 165 12.80 4.66 1.03
CA SER A 165 12.24 5.61 1.98
C SER A 165 10.97 5.06 2.63
N PHE A 166 10.08 4.42 1.89
CA PHE A 166 8.89 3.78 2.46
C PHE A 166 9.25 2.58 3.34
N VAL A 167 10.20 1.74 2.92
CA VAL A 167 10.74 0.63 3.74
C VAL A 167 11.33 1.16 5.04
N ALA A 168 12.08 2.25 5.01
CA ALA A 168 12.63 2.88 6.21
C ALA A 168 11.51 3.34 7.17
N VAL A 169 10.42 3.90 6.64
CA VAL A 169 9.23 4.25 7.44
C VAL A 169 8.61 3.01 8.07
N LEU A 170 8.41 1.92 7.32
CA LEU A 170 7.83 0.68 7.85
C LEU A 170 8.66 0.07 8.98
N GLN A 171 9.99 0.12 8.85
CA GLN A 171 10.91 -0.49 9.82
C GLN A 171 11.13 0.35 11.08
N LYS A 172 11.11 1.68 10.96
CA LYS A 172 11.55 2.58 12.04
C LYS A 172 10.42 3.38 12.70
N SER A 173 9.32 3.61 12.00
CA SER A 173 8.26 4.47 12.51
C SER A 173 7.42 3.74 13.57
N PRO A 174 7.20 4.32 14.76
CA PRO A 174 6.18 3.83 15.68
C PRO A 174 4.76 4.21 15.21
N ASP A 175 4.62 5.23 14.35
CA ASP A 175 3.33 5.79 13.95
C ASP A 175 2.67 4.97 12.84
N ASP A 176 1.53 4.37 13.16
CA ASP A 176 0.74 3.57 12.22
C ASP A 176 0.19 4.38 11.04
N GLY A 177 -0.11 5.67 11.23
CA GLY A 177 -0.50 6.57 10.14
C GLY A 177 0.61 6.73 9.09
N MET A 178 1.88 6.79 9.51
CA MET A 178 3.01 6.84 8.57
C MET A 178 3.17 5.52 7.84
N LYS A 179 3.04 4.39 8.55
CA LYS A 179 3.09 3.05 7.94
C LYS A 179 1.99 2.89 6.89
N LEU A 180 0.76 3.32 7.19
CA LEU A 180 -0.36 3.29 6.25
C LEU A 180 -0.02 3.95 4.91
N TYR A 181 0.52 5.18 4.95
CA TYR A 181 0.88 5.89 3.72
C TYR A 181 2.12 5.31 3.05
N ALA A 182 3.09 4.78 3.81
CA ALA A 182 4.22 4.06 3.24
C ALA A 182 3.78 2.80 2.48
N LEU A 183 2.85 2.02 3.03
CA LEU A 183 2.27 0.85 2.36
C LEU A 183 1.53 1.25 1.06
N LYS A 184 0.75 2.33 1.10
CA LYS A 184 0.10 2.88 -0.10
C LYS A 184 1.12 3.33 -1.14
N GLY A 185 2.18 4.00 -0.71
CA GLY A 185 3.29 4.42 -1.55
C GLY A 185 3.96 3.24 -2.25
N ILE A 186 4.32 2.18 -1.51
CA ILE A 186 4.91 0.96 -2.08
C ILE A 186 3.97 0.32 -3.09
N ARG A 187 2.69 0.15 -2.73
CA ARG A 187 1.66 -0.41 -3.61
C ARG A 187 1.54 0.38 -4.91
N ASP A 188 1.48 1.70 -4.83
CA ASP A 188 1.26 2.56 -5.99
C ASP A 188 2.53 2.70 -6.85
N THR A 189 3.73 2.64 -6.25
CA THR A 189 4.99 2.46 -6.99
C THR A 189 4.96 1.14 -7.76
N TYR A 190 4.66 0.01 -7.10
CA TYR A 190 4.58 -1.30 -7.76
C TYR A 190 3.59 -1.32 -8.93
N LYS A 191 2.41 -0.71 -8.79
CA LYS A 191 1.42 -0.64 -9.89
C LYS A 191 1.99 0.00 -11.15
N VAL A 192 2.84 1.00 -11.00
CA VAL A 192 3.45 1.73 -12.12
C VAL A 192 4.57 0.92 -12.77
N ILE A 193 5.48 0.37 -11.97
CA ILE A 193 6.66 -0.35 -12.48
C ILE A 193 6.32 -1.77 -12.96
N ARG A 194 5.26 -2.36 -12.39
CA ARG A 194 4.70 -3.65 -12.77
C ARG A 194 3.21 -3.41 -13.09
N PRO A 195 2.84 -2.96 -14.30
CA PRO A 195 1.43 -2.79 -14.71
C PRO A 195 0.79 -4.12 -15.12
N MET A 196 -0.55 -4.26 -14.94
CA MET A 196 -1.24 -5.56 -15.12
C MET A 196 -1.13 -6.06 -16.56
N ALA A 197 -1.41 -5.18 -17.52
CA ALA A 197 -1.20 -5.47 -18.93
C ALA A 197 0.31 -5.59 -19.24
N VAL A 198 0.70 -6.68 -19.92
CA VAL A 198 2.05 -6.86 -20.44
C VAL A 198 2.33 -5.76 -21.47
N VAL A 199 3.09 -4.74 -21.08
CA VAL A 199 3.51 -3.67 -22.00
C VAL A 199 4.42 -4.29 -23.06
N LYS A 200 4.01 -4.25 -24.34
CA LYS A 200 4.69 -4.90 -25.48
C LYS A 200 6.13 -4.43 -25.73
N LYS A 201 6.60 -3.35 -25.10
CA LYS A 201 8.00 -2.89 -25.18
C LYS A 201 8.66 -3.06 -23.81
N ALA A 202 9.60 -4.01 -23.72
CA ALA A 202 10.38 -4.28 -22.51
C ALA A 202 11.46 -3.20 -22.25
N SER A 203 11.91 -2.50 -23.29
CA SER A 203 13.07 -1.59 -23.26
C SER A 203 12.84 -0.21 -22.62
N SER A 204 11.60 0.11 -22.20
CA SER A 204 11.26 1.38 -21.56
C SER A 204 10.58 1.19 -20.19
N ARG A 205 10.64 -0.01 -19.61
CA ARG A 205 9.99 -0.28 -18.32
C ARG A 205 10.84 0.33 -17.21
N VAL A 206 10.23 1.23 -16.45
CA VAL A 206 10.72 1.59 -15.12
C VAL A 206 10.74 0.33 -14.28
N THR A 207 11.92 -0.10 -13.81
CA THR A 207 12.07 -1.26 -12.91
C THR A 207 12.79 -0.86 -11.64
N LEU A 208 12.67 -1.70 -10.60
CA LEU A 208 13.52 -1.60 -9.42
C LEU A 208 14.85 -2.31 -9.66
N SER A 209 15.87 -1.95 -8.89
CA SER A 209 17.01 -2.83 -8.75
C SER A 209 16.61 -4.13 -8.01
N PRO A 210 17.19 -5.30 -8.36
CA PRO A 210 16.84 -6.57 -7.73
C PRO A 210 17.01 -6.55 -6.20
N ALA A 211 18.03 -5.86 -5.69
CA ALA A 211 18.28 -5.73 -4.25
C ALA A 211 17.17 -4.97 -3.53
N VAL A 212 16.66 -3.88 -4.12
CA VAL A 212 15.54 -3.12 -3.55
C VAL A 212 14.25 -3.91 -3.64
N GLU A 213 14.00 -4.58 -4.76
CA GLU A 213 12.81 -5.43 -4.92
C GLU A 213 12.73 -6.53 -3.86
N VAL A 214 13.83 -7.25 -3.64
CA VAL A 214 13.93 -8.26 -2.56
C VAL A 214 13.71 -7.61 -1.20
N LYS A 215 14.39 -6.52 -0.88
CA LYS A 215 14.26 -5.84 0.42
C LYS A 215 12.83 -5.39 0.71
N VAL A 216 12.12 -4.87 -0.29
CA VAL A 216 10.72 -4.44 -0.16
C VAL A 216 9.83 -5.65 0.09
N ALA A 217 9.95 -6.71 -0.72
CA ALA A 217 9.14 -7.92 -0.55
C ALA A 217 9.36 -8.60 0.81
N GLU A 218 10.61 -8.71 1.26
CA GLU A 218 10.93 -9.29 2.56
C GLU A 218 10.46 -8.42 3.73
N THR A 219 10.51 -7.08 3.59
CA THR A 219 9.99 -6.17 4.62
C THR A 219 8.46 -6.28 4.73
N LEU A 220 7.76 -6.36 3.60
CA LEU A 220 6.31 -6.54 3.57
C LEU A 220 5.92 -7.91 4.15
N ALA A 221 6.61 -8.98 3.74
CA ALA A 221 6.42 -10.32 4.28
C ALA A 221 6.59 -10.34 5.80
N GLN A 222 7.69 -9.79 6.30
CA GLN A 222 7.94 -9.68 7.72
C GLN A 222 6.85 -8.89 8.45
N PHE A 223 6.42 -7.74 7.90
CA PHE A 223 5.35 -6.94 8.50
C PHE A 223 4.02 -7.72 8.61
N ILE A 224 3.67 -8.46 7.56
CA ILE A 224 2.43 -9.25 7.48
C ILE A 224 2.47 -10.46 8.42
N GLU A 225 3.60 -11.17 8.45
CA GLU A 225 3.73 -12.43 9.18
C GLU A 225 4.05 -12.24 10.67
N THR A 226 4.54 -11.07 11.09
CA THR A 226 4.83 -10.79 12.50
C THR A 226 3.55 -10.90 13.33
N PRO A 227 3.43 -11.91 14.21
CA PRO A 227 2.24 -12.07 15.03
C PRO A 227 2.12 -10.89 15.98
N THR A 228 0.96 -10.23 15.97
CA THR A 228 0.68 -9.15 16.91
C THR A 228 -0.21 -9.68 18.02
N VAL A 229 0.32 -9.70 19.24
CA VAL A 229 -0.40 -10.15 20.43
C VAL A 229 -0.94 -8.93 21.15
N TYR A 230 -2.25 -8.91 21.35
CA TYR A 230 -2.93 -7.86 22.10
C TYR A 230 -3.23 -8.37 23.51
N PRO A 231 -2.94 -7.58 24.56
CA PRO A 231 -3.40 -7.88 25.91
C PRO A 231 -4.91 -8.06 25.96
N GLU A 232 -5.38 -8.90 26.87
CA GLU A 232 -6.80 -9.04 27.16
C GLU A 232 -7.39 -7.66 27.55
N GLY A 233 -8.58 -7.34 27.03
CA GLY A 233 -9.21 -6.03 27.23
C GLY A 233 -8.72 -4.91 26.31
N THR A 234 -7.82 -5.19 25.35
CA THR A 234 -7.49 -4.22 24.29
C THR A 234 -8.75 -3.79 23.54
N ALA A 235 -8.93 -2.48 23.35
CA ALA A 235 -10.06 -1.92 22.63
C ALA A 235 -10.16 -2.53 21.21
N PRO A 236 -11.35 -2.99 20.77
CA PRO A 236 -11.53 -3.62 19.46
C PRO A 236 -11.01 -2.76 18.30
N GLU A 237 -11.15 -1.44 18.40
CA GLU A 237 -10.74 -0.46 17.39
C GLU A 237 -9.22 -0.50 17.13
N ILE A 238 -8.42 -0.84 18.13
CA ILE A 238 -6.96 -0.97 18.00
C ILE A 238 -6.62 -2.22 17.16
N VAL A 239 -7.29 -3.33 17.45
CA VAL A 239 -7.12 -4.59 16.71
C VAL A 239 -7.59 -4.42 15.25
N GLU A 240 -8.72 -3.74 15.07
CA GLU A 240 -9.27 -3.41 13.74
C GLU A 240 -8.38 -2.45 12.96
N GLY A 241 -7.78 -1.45 13.63
CA GLY A 241 -6.81 -0.55 13.04
C GLY A 241 -5.60 -1.28 12.47
N TYR A 242 -5.06 -2.26 13.20
CA TYR A 242 -3.98 -3.11 12.71
C TYR A 242 -4.39 -3.98 11.53
N ARG A 243 -5.58 -4.60 11.56
CA ARG A 243 -6.12 -5.38 10.43
C ARG A 243 -6.23 -4.53 9.15
N VAL A 244 -6.56 -3.23 9.27
CA VAL A 244 -6.53 -2.28 8.14
C VAL A 244 -5.11 -2.09 7.61
N LEU A 245 -4.10 -1.95 8.47
CA LEU A 245 -2.70 -1.82 8.03
C LEU A 245 -2.22 -3.09 7.34
N ARG A 246 -2.49 -4.26 7.92
CA ARG A 246 -2.10 -5.56 7.36
C ARG A 246 -2.76 -5.81 6.01
N ARG A 247 -4.02 -5.42 5.83
CA ARG A 247 -4.70 -5.39 4.51
C ARG A 247 -3.95 -4.56 3.49
N GLU A 248 -3.51 -3.34 3.84
CA GLU A 248 -2.74 -2.51 2.91
C GLU A 248 -1.36 -3.09 2.62
N ALA A 249 -0.74 -3.82 3.56
CA ALA A 249 0.50 -4.55 3.32
C ALA A 249 0.31 -5.73 2.37
N LEU A 250 -0.77 -6.51 2.53
CA LEU A 250 -1.15 -7.57 1.58
C LEU A 250 -1.36 -7.00 0.18
N LYS A 251 -2.06 -5.88 0.06
CA LYS A 251 -2.25 -5.18 -1.22
C LYS A 251 -0.94 -4.71 -1.82
N ALA A 252 -0.01 -4.19 -1.03
CA ALA A 252 1.31 -3.79 -1.49
C ALA A 252 2.13 -5.00 -1.98
N LEU A 253 2.15 -6.09 -1.21
CA LEU A 253 2.87 -7.32 -1.53
C LEU A 253 2.31 -7.97 -2.81
N ALA A 254 0.98 -8.01 -2.95
CA ALA A 254 0.31 -8.51 -4.14
C ALA A 254 0.69 -7.73 -5.41
N GLN A 255 0.97 -6.43 -5.32
CA GLN A 255 1.36 -5.63 -6.49
C GLN A 255 2.81 -5.89 -6.95
N SER A 256 3.62 -6.62 -6.18
CA SER A 256 4.90 -7.15 -6.70
C SER A 256 4.67 -8.12 -7.86
N ARG A 257 3.51 -8.80 -7.87
CA ARG A 257 3.11 -9.83 -8.84
C ARG A 257 4.13 -10.94 -9.07
N SER A 258 5.15 -11.04 -8.23
CA SER A 258 6.13 -12.12 -8.29
C SER A 258 5.72 -13.18 -7.26
N PRO A 259 5.59 -14.46 -7.66
CA PRO A 259 5.30 -15.53 -6.70
C PRO A 259 6.33 -15.59 -5.57
N ILE A 260 7.60 -15.33 -5.89
CA ILE A 260 8.71 -15.30 -4.95
C ILE A 260 9.63 -14.10 -5.23
N SER A 261 10.11 -13.44 -4.19
CA SER A 261 11.07 -12.34 -4.25
C SER A 261 12.01 -12.41 -3.04
N GLY A 262 13.15 -13.06 -3.21
CA GLY A 262 14.10 -13.32 -2.13
C GLY A 262 13.73 -14.53 -1.27
N GLN A 263 14.37 -14.68 -0.11
CA GLN A 263 14.22 -15.87 0.72
C GLN A 263 12.95 -15.81 1.57
N LYS A 264 12.63 -14.62 2.11
CA LYS A 264 11.43 -14.40 2.93
C LYS A 264 10.23 -13.92 2.12
N GLY A 265 10.44 -13.33 0.95
CA GLY A 265 9.37 -12.84 0.06
C GLY A 265 8.67 -13.99 -0.67
N LYS A 266 8.14 -14.96 0.06
CA LYS A 266 7.32 -16.07 -0.45
C LYS A 266 5.90 -15.56 -0.70
N THR A 267 5.77 -14.54 -1.56
CA THR A 267 4.53 -13.78 -1.83
C THR A 267 3.32 -14.70 -2.00
N ALA A 268 3.42 -15.71 -2.88
CA ALA A 268 2.31 -16.63 -3.13
C ALA A 268 1.86 -17.41 -1.89
N PHE A 269 2.82 -17.88 -1.08
CA PHE A 269 2.52 -18.63 0.14
C PHE A 269 1.84 -17.74 1.19
N ILE A 270 2.35 -16.52 1.38
CA ILE A 270 1.77 -15.55 2.32
C ILE A 270 0.34 -15.20 1.89
N LEU A 271 0.12 -14.90 0.60
CA LEU A 271 -1.20 -14.58 0.08
C LEU A 271 -2.17 -15.76 0.22
N ALA A 272 -1.74 -16.99 -0.09
CA ALA A 272 -2.57 -18.20 0.08
C ALA A 272 -2.92 -18.47 1.56
N LYS A 273 -1.96 -18.28 2.48
CA LYS A 273 -2.18 -18.41 3.92
C LYS A 273 -3.23 -17.40 4.41
N PHE A 274 -3.10 -16.14 3.99
CA PHE A 274 -4.04 -15.09 4.37
C PHE A 274 -5.41 -15.24 3.72
N ALA A 275 -5.51 -15.72 2.48
CA ALA A 275 -6.81 -16.00 1.85
C ALA A 275 -7.60 -17.06 2.64
N ASN A 276 -6.93 -18.12 3.08
CA ASN A 276 -7.58 -19.13 3.91
C ASN A 276 -7.84 -18.64 5.34
N GLY A 277 -6.94 -17.85 5.93
CA GLY A 277 -7.12 -17.32 7.29
C GLY A 277 -6.71 -18.28 8.41
N SER A 278 -6.00 -19.36 8.09
CA SER A 278 -5.51 -20.34 9.07
C SER A 278 -4.22 -19.87 9.76
N ASP A 279 -4.07 -20.17 11.06
CA ASP A 279 -2.86 -19.92 11.85
C ASP A 279 -2.33 -18.47 11.77
N ILE A 280 -3.24 -17.49 11.77
CA ILE A 280 -2.91 -16.06 11.77
C ILE A 280 -3.61 -15.37 12.95
N LYS A 281 -2.85 -14.59 13.73
CA LYS A 281 -3.36 -13.81 14.86
C LYS A 281 -2.95 -12.33 14.74
N PRO A 282 -3.89 -11.38 14.92
CA PRO A 282 -5.34 -11.57 14.99
C PRO A 282 -5.88 -12.18 13.68
N GLU A 283 -7.01 -12.91 13.76
CA GLU A 283 -7.60 -13.59 12.60
C GLU A 283 -7.80 -12.61 11.44
N PRO A 284 -7.52 -12.98 10.17
CA PRO A 284 -7.77 -12.12 9.03
C PRO A 284 -9.26 -11.84 8.84
N ARG A 285 -9.61 -10.58 8.62
CA ARG A 285 -10.97 -10.22 8.20
C ARG A 285 -11.25 -10.68 6.78
N LEU A 286 -12.53 -10.72 6.42
CA LEU A 286 -12.96 -11.13 5.10
C LEU A 286 -12.37 -10.27 3.97
N ASP A 287 -12.17 -8.97 4.22
CA ASP A 287 -11.55 -8.06 3.26
C ASP A 287 -10.03 -8.27 3.12
N GLU A 288 -9.33 -8.66 4.19
CA GLU A 288 -7.94 -9.11 4.12
C GLU A 288 -7.82 -10.38 3.28
N ARG A 289 -8.70 -11.36 3.53
CA ARG A 289 -8.76 -12.63 2.80
C ARG A 289 -9.04 -12.41 1.31
N ALA A 290 -10.01 -11.54 0.99
CA ALA A 290 -10.35 -11.20 -0.39
C ALA A 290 -9.22 -10.47 -1.13
N GLU A 291 -8.53 -9.51 -0.50
CA GLU A 291 -7.38 -8.83 -1.12
C GLU A 291 -6.21 -9.80 -1.34
N ALA A 292 -5.97 -10.72 -0.40
CA ALA A 292 -4.95 -11.76 -0.55
C ALA A 292 -5.28 -12.73 -1.70
N ALA A 293 -6.53 -13.16 -1.80
CA ALA A 293 -7.04 -14.01 -2.88
C ALA A 293 -6.91 -13.34 -4.25
N ILE A 294 -7.33 -12.08 -4.38
CA ILE A 294 -7.15 -11.28 -5.61
C ILE A 294 -5.66 -11.14 -5.95
N GLY A 295 -4.81 -10.93 -4.94
CA GLY A 295 -3.37 -10.85 -5.14
C GLY A 295 -2.78 -12.15 -5.69
N LEU A 296 -3.20 -13.30 -5.17
CA LEU A 296 -2.74 -14.62 -5.57
C LEU A 296 -3.06 -14.92 -7.04
N LEU A 297 -4.25 -14.52 -7.50
CA LEU A 297 -4.69 -14.68 -8.90
C LEU A 297 -3.90 -13.79 -9.87
N ASN A 298 -3.36 -12.66 -9.39
CA ASN A 298 -2.64 -11.68 -10.21
C ASN A 298 -1.12 -11.89 -10.22
N LEU A 299 -0.61 -13.00 -9.68
CA LEU A 299 0.81 -13.33 -9.78
C LEU A 299 1.17 -13.73 -11.22
N ARG A 300 2.32 -13.25 -11.72
CA ARG A 300 2.79 -13.50 -13.08
C ARG A 300 3.47 -14.85 -13.18
N LEU A 301 3.04 -15.66 -14.13
CA LEU A 301 3.58 -17.02 -14.34
C LEU A 301 4.71 -17.08 -15.35
N GLN A 302 4.88 -15.98 -16.09
CA GLN A 302 5.91 -15.85 -17.11
C GLN A 302 7.23 -15.33 -16.53
N ASP A 303 7.26 -14.89 -15.28
CA ASP A 303 8.49 -14.45 -14.61
C ASP A 303 9.41 -15.69 -14.40
N PRO A 304 10.74 -15.58 -14.60
CA PRO A 304 11.65 -16.74 -14.52
C PRO A 304 11.55 -17.54 -13.21
N ASP A 305 11.26 -16.85 -12.10
CA ASP A 305 11.15 -17.44 -10.76
C ASP A 305 9.81 -18.17 -10.53
N ALA A 306 8.87 -18.13 -11.48
CA ALA A 306 7.58 -18.80 -11.41
C ALA A 306 7.65 -20.31 -11.67
N SER A 307 8.79 -20.86 -12.12
CA SER A 307 8.94 -22.30 -12.38
C SER A 307 8.74 -23.17 -11.13
N GLU A 308 9.15 -22.65 -9.96
CA GLU A 308 8.97 -23.28 -8.65
C GLU A 308 7.55 -23.09 -8.09
N TYR A 309 6.78 -22.13 -8.61
CA TYR A 309 5.42 -21.86 -8.16
C TYR A 309 4.47 -22.97 -8.62
N ASN A 310 3.72 -23.52 -7.69
CA ASN A 310 2.68 -24.51 -7.95
C ASN A 310 1.31 -23.84 -8.01
N MET A 311 0.93 -23.45 -9.23
CA MET A 311 -0.36 -22.80 -9.49
C MET A 311 -1.56 -23.66 -9.08
N GLU A 312 -1.51 -24.98 -9.32
CA GLU A 312 -2.62 -25.88 -8.99
C GLU A 312 -2.88 -25.88 -7.47
N ALA A 313 -1.82 -25.95 -6.66
CA ALA A 313 -1.92 -25.81 -5.21
C ALA A 313 -2.49 -24.44 -4.82
N ALA A 314 -1.99 -23.35 -5.40
CA ALA A 314 -2.47 -22.01 -5.10
C ALA A 314 -3.95 -21.81 -5.43
N LEU A 315 -4.42 -22.33 -6.57
CA LEU A 315 -5.83 -22.22 -6.94
C LEU A 315 -6.74 -23.15 -6.15
N TYR A 316 -6.24 -24.29 -5.70
CA TYR A 316 -6.94 -25.12 -4.72
C TYR A 316 -7.17 -24.36 -3.40
N GLN A 317 -6.14 -23.65 -2.91
CA GLN A 317 -6.25 -22.80 -1.72
C GLN A 317 -7.20 -21.62 -1.93
N PHE A 318 -7.11 -20.95 -3.09
CA PHE A 318 -8.06 -19.91 -3.49
C PHE A 318 -9.51 -20.43 -3.53
N SER A 319 -9.74 -21.61 -4.09
CA SER A 319 -11.07 -22.21 -4.20
C SER A 319 -11.67 -22.52 -2.84
N SER A 320 -10.83 -22.94 -1.88
CA SER A 320 -11.25 -23.18 -0.50
C SER A 320 -11.74 -21.89 0.18
N PHE A 321 -10.98 -20.79 0.03
CA PHE A 321 -11.46 -19.46 0.44
C PHE A 321 -12.78 -19.10 -0.25
N LEU A 322 -12.89 -19.32 -1.56
CA LEU A 322 -14.05 -18.89 -2.32
C LEU A 322 -15.32 -19.65 -1.94
N ILE A 323 -15.22 -20.93 -1.62
CA ILE A 323 -16.34 -21.73 -1.09
C ILE A 323 -16.87 -21.11 0.21
N ASP A 324 -15.99 -20.77 1.16
CA ASP A 324 -16.37 -20.09 2.40
C ASP A 324 -16.95 -18.69 2.12
N TYR A 325 -16.35 -17.94 1.20
CA TYR A 325 -16.84 -16.63 0.76
C TYR A 325 -18.27 -16.70 0.18
N PHE A 326 -18.55 -17.68 -0.68
CA PHE A 326 -19.87 -17.94 -1.24
C PHE A 326 -20.87 -18.41 -0.17
N GLN A 327 -20.45 -19.27 0.75
CA GLN A 327 -21.29 -19.72 1.86
C GLN A 327 -21.71 -18.55 2.75
N ARG A 328 -20.76 -17.71 3.16
CA ARG A 328 -21.03 -16.51 3.95
C ARG A 328 -21.89 -15.50 3.19
N PHE A 329 -21.65 -15.33 1.90
CA PHE A 329 -22.55 -14.52 1.08
C PHE A 329 -23.98 -15.06 1.09
N ASN A 330 -24.17 -16.36 0.85
CA ASN A 330 -25.51 -16.96 0.80
C ASN A 330 -26.23 -16.98 2.17
N SER A 331 -25.48 -16.99 3.28
CA SER A 331 -26.00 -17.00 4.65
C SER A 331 -25.98 -15.63 5.34
N ARG A 332 -25.55 -14.57 4.64
CA ARG A 332 -25.46 -13.21 5.20
C ARG A 332 -26.79 -12.76 5.78
N ASN A 333 -26.74 -12.15 6.95
CA ASN A 333 -27.90 -11.61 7.64
C ASN A 333 -28.03 -10.10 7.40
N ASP A 334 -29.09 -9.48 7.94
CA ASP A 334 -29.35 -8.05 7.82
C ASP A 334 -28.53 -7.15 8.77
N SER A 335 -27.43 -7.65 9.34
CA SER A 335 -26.56 -6.83 10.19
C SER A 335 -25.87 -5.72 9.41
N ASP A 336 -25.57 -4.61 10.08
CA ASP A 336 -24.90 -3.47 9.45
C ASP A 336 -23.50 -3.83 8.93
N ILE A 337 -22.80 -4.75 9.60
CA ILE A 337 -21.48 -5.24 9.16
C ILE A 337 -21.59 -5.93 7.80
N GLU A 338 -22.57 -6.81 7.64
CA GLU A 338 -22.80 -7.56 6.40
C GLU A 338 -23.32 -6.66 5.26
N LYS A 339 -24.11 -5.64 5.61
CA LYS A 339 -24.60 -4.61 4.66
C LYS A 339 -23.50 -3.67 4.17
N LEU A 340 -22.56 -3.30 5.05
CA LEU A 340 -21.45 -2.41 4.72
C LEU A 340 -20.31 -3.14 3.99
N PHE A 341 -20.25 -4.46 4.07
CA PHE A 341 -19.25 -5.23 3.34
C PHE A 341 -19.50 -5.14 1.81
N PRO A 342 -18.49 -4.76 1.01
CA PRO A 342 -18.70 -4.46 -0.40
C PRO A 342 -18.63 -5.74 -1.27
N TRP A 343 -19.59 -6.65 -1.05
CA TRP A 343 -19.66 -7.97 -1.69
C TRP A 343 -19.48 -7.94 -3.22
N LYS A 344 -20.27 -7.09 -3.89
CA LYS A 344 -20.22 -6.93 -5.37
C LYS A 344 -18.86 -6.44 -5.86
N PHE A 345 -18.25 -5.51 -5.12
CA PHE A 345 -16.97 -4.93 -5.50
C PHE A 345 -15.85 -5.98 -5.46
N TYR A 346 -15.83 -6.81 -4.42
CA TYR A 346 -14.86 -7.91 -4.33
C TYR A 346 -15.15 -9.01 -5.35
N ALA A 347 -16.41 -9.36 -5.58
CA ALA A 347 -16.78 -10.32 -6.63
C ALA A 347 -16.27 -9.85 -8.01
N ALA A 348 -16.57 -8.61 -8.40
CA ALA A 348 -16.12 -8.04 -9.66
C ALA A 348 -14.59 -8.02 -9.80
N ARG A 349 -13.86 -7.65 -8.73
CA ARG A 349 -12.39 -7.66 -8.76
C ARG A 349 -11.79 -9.06 -8.83
N ILE A 350 -12.45 -10.06 -8.26
CA ILE A 350 -12.04 -11.46 -8.40
C ILE A 350 -12.30 -11.92 -9.83
N THR A 351 -13.46 -11.58 -10.42
CA THR A 351 -13.78 -11.83 -11.83
C THR A 351 -12.72 -11.24 -12.75
N ASP A 352 -12.36 -9.96 -12.59
CA ASP A 352 -11.31 -9.30 -13.37
C ASP A 352 -9.96 -10.05 -13.27
N ALA A 353 -9.57 -10.46 -12.06
CA ALA A 353 -8.31 -11.17 -11.83
C ALA A 353 -8.32 -12.57 -12.46
N ILE A 354 -9.46 -13.25 -12.45
CA ILE A 354 -9.63 -14.56 -13.11
C ILE A 354 -9.59 -14.42 -14.62
N ASP A 355 -10.19 -13.37 -15.18
CA ASP A 355 -10.16 -13.12 -16.62
C ASP A 355 -8.73 -12.89 -17.10
N GLU A 356 -7.90 -12.17 -16.32
CA GLU A 356 -6.47 -12.05 -16.61
C GLU A 356 -5.73 -13.39 -16.46
N LEU A 357 -5.97 -14.14 -15.38
CA LEU A 357 -5.36 -15.46 -15.18
C LEU A 357 -5.71 -16.42 -16.32
N ASN A 358 -6.96 -16.43 -16.76
CA ASN A 358 -7.45 -17.27 -17.85
C ASN A 358 -6.71 -16.96 -19.15
N LYS A 359 -6.17 -15.76 -19.34
CA LYS A 359 -5.32 -15.44 -20.49
C LYS A 359 -3.98 -16.17 -20.45
N GLU A 360 -3.43 -16.43 -19.26
CA GLU A 360 -2.15 -17.12 -19.06
C GLU A 360 -2.27 -18.65 -19.04
N VAL A 361 -3.39 -19.20 -18.55
CA VAL A 361 -3.53 -20.65 -18.31
C VAL A 361 -4.30 -21.43 -19.39
N LYS A 362 -4.58 -20.82 -20.56
CA LYS A 362 -5.42 -21.39 -21.63
C LYS A 362 -5.04 -22.81 -22.09
N ASN A 363 -3.78 -23.19 -21.90
CA ASN A 363 -3.23 -24.46 -22.37
C ASN A 363 -3.18 -25.54 -21.28
N VAL A 364 -3.72 -25.28 -20.08
CA VAL A 364 -3.73 -26.23 -18.96
C VAL A 364 -5.19 -26.60 -18.65
N PRO A 365 -5.72 -27.75 -19.16
CA PRO A 365 -7.14 -28.08 -19.06
C PRO A 365 -7.72 -28.06 -17.65
N TYR A 366 -6.96 -28.55 -16.66
CA TYR A 366 -7.36 -28.53 -15.25
C TYR A 366 -7.63 -27.10 -14.76
N LEU A 367 -6.74 -26.15 -15.10
CA LEU A 367 -6.85 -24.76 -14.70
C LEU A 367 -8.01 -24.05 -15.40
N VAL A 368 -8.23 -24.35 -16.68
CA VAL A 368 -9.38 -23.82 -17.45
C VAL A 368 -10.71 -24.28 -16.85
N GLU A 369 -10.85 -25.56 -16.51
CA GLU A 369 -12.08 -26.09 -15.91
C GLU A 369 -12.31 -25.45 -14.52
N MET A 370 -11.28 -25.34 -13.69
CA MET A 370 -11.38 -24.71 -12.37
C MET A 370 -11.85 -23.25 -12.48
N VAL A 371 -11.23 -22.46 -13.37
CA VAL A 371 -11.60 -21.06 -13.64
C VAL A 371 -13.07 -20.94 -14.05
N GLN A 372 -13.57 -21.84 -14.91
CA GLN A 372 -14.98 -21.83 -15.30
C GLN A 372 -15.93 -22.09 -14.12
N LYS A 373 -15.61 -23.05 -13.25
CA LYS A 373 -16.43 -23.34 -12.06
C LYS A 373 -16.48 -22.16 -11.09
N ILE A 374 -15.35 -21.50 -10.91
CA ILE A 374 -15.25 -20.29 -10.10
C ILE A 374 -16.14 -19.17 -10.66
N GLY A 375 -16.06 -18.92 -11.98
CA GLY A 375 -16.79 -17.82 -12.64
C GLY A 375 -18.31 -17.91 -12.51
N LEU A 376 -18.88 -19.12 -12.42
CA LEU A 376 -20.32 -19.32 -12.21
C LEU A 376 -20.81 -18.67 -10.91
N GLY A 377 -20.18 -19.00 -9.78
CA GLY A 377 -20.60 -18.47 -8.48
C GLY A 377 -20.36 -16.95 -8.34
N LEU A 378 -19.30 -16.42 -8.97
CA LEU A 378 -19.03 -14.97 -8.98
C LEU A 378 -20.08 -14.19 -9.77
N SER A 379 -20.50 -14.71 -10.94
CA SER A 379 -21.55 -14.07 -11.74
C SER A 379 -22.87 -13.96 -10.98
N ASP A 380 -23.23 -14.99 -10.20
CA ASP A 380 -24.41 -14.95 -9.33
C ASP A 380 -24.28 -13.86 -8.26
N MET A 381 -23.12 -13.76 -7.59
CA MET A 381 -22.86 -12.74 -6.57
C MET A 381 -22.95 -11.31 -7.11
N GLU A 382 -22.43 -11.05 -8.30
CA GLU A 382 -22.52 -9.74 -8.96
C GLU A 382 -23.98 -9.31 -9.20
N LYS A 383 -24.84 -10.28 -9.50
CA LYS A 383 -26.30 -10.12 -9.66
C LYS A 383 -27.07 -10.09 -8.33
N LEU A 384 -26.41 -10.38 -7.21
CA LEU A 384 -26.99 -10.62 -5.88
C LEU A 384 -27.83 -11.89 -5.74
N ASP A 385 -27.65 -12.82 -6.66
CA ASP A 385 -28.29 -14.14 -6.62
C ASP A 385 -27.52 -15.11 -5.72
N LYS A 386 -28.14 -16.24 -5.34
CA LYS A 386 -27.45 -17.26 -4.55
C LYS A 386 -26.29 -17.85 -5.34
N ALA A 387 -25.08 -17.78 -4.77
CA ALA A 387 -23.87 -18.27 -5.41
C ALA A 387 -23.86 -19.80 -5.56
N ALA A 388 -23.50 -20.28 -6.74
CA ALA A 388 -23.36 -21.70 -7.08
C ALA A 388 -22.14 -22.37 -6.40
N ILE A 389 -22.30 -22.82 -5.15
CA ILE A 389 -21.26 -23.51 -4.36
C ILE A 389 -21.02 -24.98 -4.79
N PRO A 390 -22.06 -25.82 -5.02
CA PRO A 390 -21.86 -27.26 -5.16
C PRO A 390 -20.91 -27.65 -6.29
N GLN A 391 -20.98 -26.96 -7.43
CA GLN A 391 -20.16 -27.26 -8.60
C GLN A 391 -18.67 -27.07 -8.33
N LEU A 392 -18.29 -25.97 -7.65
CA LEU A 392 -16.91 -25.70 -7.27
C LEU A 392 -16.45 -26.68 -6.19
N ASN A 393 -17.27 -26.90 -5.16
CA ASN A 393 -16.93 -27.81 -4.07
C ASN A 393 -16.72 -29.26 -4.56
N THR A 394 -17.61 -29.79 -5.40
CA THR A 394 -17.45 -31.12 -5.99
C THR A 394 -16.19 -31.22 -6.85
N PHE A 395 -15.89 -30.19 -7.65
CA PHE A 395 -14.68 -30.17 -8.46
C PHE A 395 -13.41 -30.25 -7.59
N VAL A 396 -13.32 -29.41 -6.56
CA VAL A 396 -12.17 -29.36 -5.65
C VAL A 396 -11.98 -30.69 -4.90
N GLN A 397 -13.07 -31.33 -4.49
CA GLN A 397 -13.03 -32.63 -3.79
C GLN A 397 -12.66 -33.80 -4.71
N THR A 398 -13.11 -33.80 -5.96
CA THR A 398 -12.90 -34.92 -6.88
C THR A 398 -11.60 -34.84 -7.66
N LYS A 399 -11.02 -33.64 -7.79
CA LYS A 399 -9.76 -33.39 -8.49
C LYS A 399 -8.80 -32.52 -7.66
N PRO A 400 -8.32 -33.00 -6.49
CA PRO A 400 -7.30 -32.28 -5.73
C PRO A 400 -5.97 -32.24 -6.50
N PRO A 401 -5.13 -31.21 -6.28
CA PRO A 401 -3.80 -31.15 -6.89
C PRO A 401 -2.90 -32.27 -6.36
N THR A 402 -1.93 -32.69 -7.16
CA THR A 402 -0.96 -33.75 -6.80
C THR A 402 -0.10 -33.37 -5.59
N SER A 403 0.08 -32.08 -5.34
CA SER A 403 0.79 -31.54 -4.18
C SER A 403 0.12 -30.27 -3.69
N LEU A 404 0.07 -30.11 -2.36
CA LEU A 404 -0.43 -28.89 -1.69
C LEU A 404 0.68 -27.87 -1.39
N LEU A 405 1.93 -28.18 -1.73
CA LEU A 405 3.04 -27.24 -1.62
C LEU A 405 2.83 -26.08 -2.60
N ILE A 406 2.79 -24.85 -2.10
CA ILE A 406 2.75 -23.64 -2.93
C ILE A 406 4.02 -23.50 -3.77
N PHE A 407 5.15 -23.99 -3.26
CA PHE A 407 6.42 -24.04 -4.00
C PHE A 407 6.96 -25.47 -4.05
N LYS A 408 7.15 -25.98 -5.27
CA LYS A 408 7.43 -27.40 -5.56
C LYS A 408 8.64 -27.94 -4.78
N LYS A 409 9.68 -27.13 -4.58
CA LYS A 409 10.94 -27.53 -3.91
C LYS A 409 11.20 -26.84 -2.59
N ILE A 410 10.25 -26.08 -2.04
CA ILE A 410 10.42 -25.40 -0.74
C ILE A 410 9.50 -26.06 0.28
N PRO A 411 10.02 -26.94 1.16
CA PRO A 411 9.23 -27.59 2.20
C PRO A 411 8.57 -26.59 3.15
N GLY A 412 7.46 -26.99 3.79
CA GLY A 412 6.73 -26.17 4.75
C GLY A 412 5.95 -25.03 4.09
N THR A 413 5.68 -25.13 2.79
CA THR A 413 4.86 -24.16 2.03
C THR A 413 3.47 -24.72 1.72
N GLU A 414 3.04 -25.73 2.48
CA GLU A 414 1.67 -26.21 2.53
C GLU A 414 0.82 -25.25 3.37
N VAL A 415 -0.34 -24.86 2.85
CA VAL A 415 -1.29 -24.02 3.57
C VAL A 415 -2.37 -24.90 4.21
N LYS A 416 -2.58 -24.73 5.52
CA LYS A 416 -3.68 -25.39 6.22
C LYS A 416 -5.00 -24.76 5.83
N LEU A 417 -6.03 -25.58 5.66
CA LEU A 417 -7.39 -25.10 5.42
C LEU A 417 -7.97 -24.50 6.71
N HIS A 418 -8.79 -23.47 6.58
CA HIS A 418 -9.52 -22.88 7.71
C HIS A 418 -10.60 -23.85 8.19
N GLY A 419 -10.69 -24.06 9.51
CA GLY A 419 -11.66 -24.97 10.12
C GLY A 419 -11.23 -26.43 10.28
N ASN A 420 -9.98 -26.79 9.95
CA ASN A 420 -9.37 -28.11 10.24
C ASN A 420 -8.34 -28.04 11.36
#